data_AF-A0A091C1G6-F1
#
_entry.id   AF-A0A091C1G6-F1
#
_cell.length_a   1.000
_cell.length_b   1.000
_cell.length_c   1.000
_cell.angle_alpha   90.00
_cell.angle_beta   90.00
_cell.angle_gamma   90.00
#
_symmetry.space_group_name_H-M   'P 1'
#
loop_
_entity.id
_entity.type
_entity.pdbx_description
1 polymer ?
#
loop_
_entity_poly.entity_id
_entity_poly.type
_entity_poly.pdbx_seq_one_letter_code
_entity_poly.pdbx_strand_id
1 'polypeptide(L)'
;MRELDEKIPMKYGLVGQETCGLGGFSYGLRSIKGLLEIVSYVDHYAPDAWLLNYTNPETLVSEAVRRAFPEVKMLNACDMTISIEETIATNYGYDRKNWIPMYYGLNHFGWYSSIYDKSVERDILPEILERLENERLHVADFNAGDDTWQEAWDMMRLMTQNFPGYLPNNYLEYYLYPNRTIEYTDPSYTRANIVMDGREKKTKEMARKVREQEKGEILDFNFGEHGQYIMDMAVSILNDNHDRFMLIVPNKGAIPNLREDAMVEVPAYVGRTGAEPISFRFGINDFHKGLMEAQNASEKLLVDAYFEHSYPKALQAFTLNQTVYSADPAKQILDDFIEANGDYWPELN
;
A
#
# COMPACT_ATOMS: atom_id res chain seq x y z
N MET A 1 17.56 -6.80 2.45
CA MET A 1 16.51 -7.77 2.03
C MET A 1 15.65 -7.23 0.89
N ARG A 2 15.08 -6.02 0.98
CA ARG A 2 14.27 -5.41 -0.11
C ARG A 2 14.89 -5.51 -1.52
N GLU A 3 16.19 -5.26 -1.67
CA GLU A 3 16.89 -5.41 -2.96
C GLU A 3 16.71 -6.82 -3.57
N LEU A 4 16.67 -7.87 -2.75
CA LEU A 4 16.45 -9.24 -3.23
C LEU A 4 15.00 -9.46 -3.66
N ASP A 5 14.04 -8.86 -2.95
CA ASP A 5 12.62 -8.92 -3.31
C ASP A 5 12.35 -8.27 -4.66
N GLU A 6 13.11 -7.23 -5.01
CA GLU A 6 13.05 -6.57 -6.31
C GLU A 6 13.83 -7.38 -7.37
N LYS A 7 15.05 -7.83 -7.07
CA LYS A 7 15.92 -8.47 -8.07
C LYS A 7 15.57 -9.91 -8.41
N ILE A 8 15.11 -10.74 -7.46
CA ILE A 8 14.83 -12.16 -7.72
C ILE A 8 13.71 -12.32 -8.75
N PRO A 9 12.52 -11.71 -8.61
CA PRO A 9 11.46 -11.86 -9.62
C PRO A 9 11.88 -11.38 -11.02
N MET A 10 12.67 -10.32 -11.10
CA MET A 10 13.14 -9.78 -12.38
C MET A 10 14.05 -10.73 -13.16
N LYS A 11 14.77 -11.65 -12.49
CA LYS A 11 15.54 -12.71 -13.17
C LYS A 11 14.65 -13.63 -14.02
N TYR A 12 13.37 -13.72 -13.66
CA TYR A 12 12.37 -14.56 -14.33
C TYR A 12 11.41 -13.75 -15.22
N GLY A 13 11.71 -12.47 -15.47
CA GLY A 13 10.86 -11.58 -16.25
C GLY A 13 9.54 -11.27 -15.55
N LEU A 14 9.54 -11.18 -14.22
CA LEU A 14 8.38 -10.81 -13.40
C LEU A 14 8.65 -9.52 -12.62
N VAL A 15 7.56 -8.87 -12.22
CA VAL A 15 7.60 -7.61 -11.46
C VAL A 15 8.34 -7.81 -10.13
N GLY A 16 9.37 -6.98 -9.91
CA GLY A 16 10.11 -6.90 -8.65
C GLY A 16 9.81 -5.59 -7.94
N GLN A 17 9.03 -5.63 -6.86
CA GLN A 17 8.52 -4.43 -6.18
C GLN A 17 8.39 -4.69 -4.68
N GLU A 18 8.42 -3.63 -3.87
CA GLU A 18 8.40 -3.68 -2.40
C GLU A 18 7.14 -4.33 -1.80
N THR A 19 5.96 -3.99 -2.31
CA THR A 19 4.64 -4.35 -1.74
C THR A 19 3.75 -5.09 -2.74
N CYS A 20 4.10 -5.08 -4.02
CA CYS A 20 3.37 -5.73 -5.10
C CYS A 20 4.14 -6.92 -5.68
N GLY A 21 3.42 -7.82 -6.33
CA GLY A 21 3.97 -9.04 -6.91
C GLY A 21 4.64 -9.96 -5.88
N LEU A 22 5.55 -10.81 -6.35
CA LEU A 22 6.21 -11.80 -5.50
C LEU A 22 7.25 -11.19 -4.55
N GLY A 23 7.82 -10.03 -4.89
CA GLY A 23 8.67 -9.26 -3.97
C GLY A 23 7.89 -8.79 -2.74
N GLY A 24 6.69 -8.25 -2.95
CA GLY A 24 5.76 -7.92 -1.87
C GLY A 24 5.37 -9.11 -1.02
N PHE A 25 5.18 -10.28 -1.62
CA PHE A 25 4.85 -11.50 -0.86
C PHE A 25 6.02 -11.96 0.01
N SER A 26 7.25 -11.92 -0.53
CA SER A 26 8.45 -12.22 0.24
C SER A 26 8.65 -11.27 1.41
N TYR A 27 8.43 -9.96 1.18
CA TYR A 27 8.43 -8.98 2.25
C TYR A 27 7.34 -9.24 3.28
N GLY A 28 6.12 -9.54 2.85
CA GLY A 28 4.99 -9.84 3.73
C GLY A 28 5.25 -10.98 4.69
N LEU A 29 5.83 -12.10 4.24
CA LEU A 29 6.17 -13.22 5.13
C LEU A 29 7.18 -12.82 6.23
N ARG A 30 8.12 -11.92 5.93
CA ARG A 30 9.02 -11.35 6.95
C ARG A 30 8.29 -10.40 7.89
N SER A 31 7.45 -9.52 7.35
CA SER A 31 6.72 -8.51 8.11
C SER A 31 5.72 -9.13 9.08
N ILE A 32 5.01 -10.19 8.68
CA ILE A 32 4.04 -10.88 9.55
C ILE A 32 4.73 -11.35 10.84
N LYS A 33 5.91 -11.99 10.74
CA LYS A 33 6.66 -12.45 11.92
C LYS A 33 6.99 -11.31 12.87
N GLY A 34 7.58 -10.22 12.36
CA GLY A 34 7.97 -9.08 13.18
C GLY A 34 6.77 -8.33 13.79
N LEU A 35 5.70 -8.14 13.02
CA LEU A 35 4.53 -7.42 13.49
C LEU A 35 3.75 -8.22 14.55
N LEU A 36 3.56 -9.53 14.37
CA LEU A 36 2.90 -10.37 15.37
C LEU A 36 3.65 -10.37 16.71
N GLU A 37 4.98 -10.30 16.68
CA GLU A 37 5.79 -10.15 17.90
C GLU A 37 5.53 -8.82 18.61
N ILE A 38 5.53 -7.70 17.87
CA ILE A 38 5.23 -6.36 18.42
C ILE A 38 3.81 -6.32 18.99
N VAL A 39 2.82 -6.84 18.24
CA VAL A 39 1.42 -6.90 18.68
C VAL A 39 1.29 -7.73 19.95
N SER A 40 1.99 -8.86 20.04
CA SER A 40 2.02 -9.68 21.25
C SER A 40 2.56 -8.92 22.47
N TYR A 41 3.58 -8.07 22.29
CA TYR A 41 4.08 -7.24 23.38
C TYR A 41 3.08 -6.18 23.81
N VAL A 42 2.43 -5.51 22.85
CA VAL A 42 1.42 -4.49 23.18
C VAL A 42 0.19 -5.12 23.85
N ASP A 43 -0.32 -6.24 23.33
CA ASP A 43 -1.43 -6.98 23.94
C ASP A 43 -1.11 -7.42 25.38
N HIS A 44 0.14 -7.81 25.65
CA HIS A 44 0.56 -8.22 27.00
C HIS A 44 0.80 -7.05 27.96
N TYR A 45 1.54 -6.03 27.54
CA TYR A 45 2.00 -4.96 28.43
C TYR A 45 1.10 -3.72 28.45
N ALA A 46 0.31 -3.52 27.40
CA ALA A 46 -0.55 -2.34 27.22
C ALA A 46 -1.82 -2.70 26.42
N PRO A 47 -2.68 -3.63 26.91
CA PRO A 47 -3.84 -4.14 26.18
C PRO A 47 -4.87 -3.06 25.80
N ASP A 48 -4.83 -1.91 26.48
CA ASP A 48 -5.73 -0.79 26.19
C ASP A 48 -5.21 0.18 25.13
N ALA A 49 -3.94 0.08 24.73
CA ALA A 49 -3.31 0.99 23.78
C ALA A 49 -3.82 0.76 22.35
N TRP A 50 -3.86 1.84 21.58
CA TRP A 50 -4.11 1.78 20.15
C TRP A 50 -2.79 1.56 19.38
N LEU A 51 -2.81 0.58 18.49
CA LEU A 51 -1.79 0.35 17.48
C LEU A 51 -2.16 1.10 16.21
N LEU A 52 -1.36 2.08 15.82
CA LEU A 52 -1.50 2.78 14.53
C LEU A 52 -0.46 2.22 13.57
N ASN A 53 -0.89 1.32 12.70
CA ASN A 53 -0.01 0.62 11.78
C ASN A 53 0.01 1.29 10.40
N TYR A 54 1.23 1.36 9.86
CA TYR A 54 1.52 1.76 8.49
C TYR A 54 2.64 0.86 7.90
N THR A 55 2.81 -0.34 8.48
CA THR A 55 3.84 -1.30 8.13
C THR A 55 3.42 -2.13 6.92
N ASN A 56 4.09 -1.90 5.81
CA ASN A 56 3.85 -2.67 4.60
C ASN A 56 4.32 -4.14 4.67
N PRO A 57 3.80 -5.02 3.78
CA PRO A 57 2.61 -4.82 2.93
C PRO A 57 1.33 -4.90 3.76
N GLU A 58 0.56 -3.81 3.78
CA GLU A 58 -0.44 -3.57 4.83
C GLU A 58 -1.58 -4.61 4.81
N THR A 59 -2.06 -5.05 3.64
CA THR A 59 -3.13 -6.07 3.55
C THR A 59 -2.72 -7.39 4.18
N LEU A 60 -1.49 -7.86 3.91
CA LEU A 60 -0.97 -9.14 4.42
C LEU A 60 -0.81 -9.12 5.94
N VAL A 61 -0.17 -8.07 6.46
CA VAL A 61 0.07 -7.97 7.89
C VAL A 61 -1.23 -7.72 8.67
N SER A 62 -2.16 -6.94 8.12
CA SER A 62 -3.47 -6.71 8.73
C SER A 62 -4.30 -7.98 8.78
N GLU A 63 -4.31 -8.78 7.72
CA GLU A 63 -5.00 -10.08 7.70
C GLU A 63 -4.38 -11.06 8.70
N ALA A 64 -3.05 -11.05 8.85
CA ALA A 64 -2.39 -11.91 9.84
C ALA A 64 -2.71 -11.49 11.29
N VAL A 65 -2.66 -10.19 11.60
CA VAL A 65 -3.04 -9.69 12.93
C VAL A 65 -4.51 -9.95 13.22
N ARG A 66 -5.41 -9.72 12.26
CA ARG A 66 -6.85 -10.01 12.41
C ARG A 66 -7.12 -11.46 12.81
N ARG A 67 -6.31 -12.41 12.33
CA ARG A 67 -6.44 -13.84 12.66
C ARG A 67 -5.82 -14.20 14.01
N ALA A 68 -4.63 -13.66 14.31
CA ALA A 68 -3.88 -14.02 15.51
C ALA A 68 -4.36 -13.26 16.77
N PHE A 69 -4.78 -12.01 16.60
CA PHE A 69 -5.15 -11.08 17.66
C PHE A 69 -6.44 -10.33 17.30
N PRO A 70 -7.60 -11.01 17.21
CA PRO A 70 -8.84 -10.39 16.72
C PRO A 70 -9.36 -9.23 17.59
N GLU A 71 -8.93 -9.14 18.85
CA GLU A 71 -9.42 -8.15 19.83
C GLU A 71 -8.49 -6.94 20.00
N VAL A 72 -7.30 -6.91 19.38
CA VAL A 72 -6.40 -5.77 19.56
C VAL A 72 -6.94 -4.52 18.89
N LYS A 73 -6.75 -3.37 19.56
CA LYS A 73 -7.18 -2.06 19.07
C LYS A 73 -6.16 -1.56 18.04
N MET A 74 -6.37 -1.92 16.77
CA MET A 74 -5.45 -1.60 15.69
C MET A 74 -6.16 -0.87 14.54
N LEU A 75 -5.58 0.24 14.09
CA LEU A 75 -5.93 0.90 12.84
C LEU A 75 -4.81 0.72 11.83
N ASN A 76 -5.17 0.31 10.62
CA ASN A 76 -4.26 0.06 9.51
C ASN A 76 -4.45 1.16 8.46
N ALA A 77 -3.36 1.78 8.05
CA ALA A 77 -3.38 2.97 7.23
C ALA A 77 -2.29 2.94 6.17
N CYS A 78 -2.60 3.57 5.04
CA CYS A 78 -1.66 3.83 3.96
C CYS A 78 -1.73 5.30 3.56
N ASP A 79 -0.60 5.82 3.13
CA ASP A 79 -0.39 7.20 2.71
C ASP A 79 -0.53 7.39 1.19
N MET A 80 -0.74 6.32 0.42
CA MET A 80 -0.80 6.41 -1.03
C MET A 80 -2.04 7.17 -1.51
N THR A 81 -3.20 6.96 -0.90
CA THR A 81 -4.42 7.73 -1.26
C THR A 81 -4.21 9.23 -1.03
N ILE A 82 -3.54 9.59 0.07
CA ILE A 82 -3.17 10.98 0.39
C ILE A 82 -2.24 11.54 -0.68
N SER A 83 -1.20 10.77 -1.04
CA SER A 83 -0.21 11.17 -2.05
C SER A 83 -0.86 11.43 -3.42
N ILE A 84 -1.82 10.59 -3.82
CA ILE A 84 -2.60 10.76 -5.05
C ILE A 84 -3.45 12.04 -4.96
N GLU A 85 -4.20 12.21 -3.87
CA GLU A 85 -5.06 13.38 -3.68
C GLU A 85 -4.27 14.69 -3.69
N GLU A 86 -3.14 14.75 -2.99
CA GLU A 86 -2.27 15.93 -2.93
C GLU A 86 -1.63 16.26 -4.27
N THR A 87 -1.14 15.23 -4.97
CA THR A 87 -0.53 15.40 -6.29
C THR A 87 -1.53 16.01 -7.27
N ILE A 88 -2.76 15.48 -7.30
CA ILE A 88 -3.82 16.00 -8.17
C ILE A 88 -4.20 17.42 -7.72
N ALA A 89 -4.41 17.65 -6.42
CA ALA A 89 -4.81 18.96 -5.91
C ALA A 89 -3.79 20.05 -6.27
N THR A 90 -2.50 19.78 -6.07
CA THR A 90 -1.43 20.73 -6.39
C THR A 90 -1.32 20.99 -7.89
N ASN A 91 -1.30 19.94 -8.71
CA ASN A 91 -1.16 20.09 -10.16
C ASN A 91 -2.36 20.80 -10.80
N TYR A 92 -3.56 20.56 -10.28
CA TYR A 92 -4.80 21.07 -10.85
C TYR A 92 -5.38 22.29 -10.14
N GLY A 93 -4.73 22.77 -9.08
CA GLY A 93 -5.10 24.00 -8.39
C GLY A 93 -6.32 23.86 -7.48
N TYR A 94 -6.54 22.67 -6.92
CA TYR A 94 -7.56 22.43 -5.89
C TYR A 94 -6.97 22.53 -4.49
N ASP A 95 -7.85 22.68 -3.50
CA ASP A 95 -7.51 22.50 -2.09
C ASP A 95 -8.12 21.20 -1.57
N ARG A 96 -7.25 20.20 -1.37
CA ARG A 96 -7.61 18.85 -0.89
C ARG A 96 -8.45 18.87 0.38
N LYS A 97 -8.30 19.88 1.26
CA LYS A 97 -9.08 19.98 2.53
C LYS A 97 -10.58 20.12 2.31
N ASN A 98 -10.98 20.50 1.09
CA ASN A 98 -12.38 20.59 0.70
C ASN A 98 -12.96 19.28 0.17
N TRP A 99 -12.14 18.25 -0.05
CA TRP A 99 -12.57 17.02 -0.70
C TRP A 99 -13.24 16.04 0.27
N ILE A 100 -14.25 15.35 -0.25
CA ILE A 100 -14.91 14.19 0.35
C ILE A 100 -14.81 13.04 -0.66
N PRO A 101 -13.68 12.31 -0.71
CA PRO A 101 -13.41 11.28 -1.69
C PRO A 101 -14.08 9.95 -1.32
N MET A 102 -14.82 9.33 -2.23
CA MET A 102 -15.28 7.95 -2.10
C MET A 102 -14.29 7.02 -2.80
N TYR A 103 -13.71 6.10 -2.03
CA TYR A 103 -12.69 5.15 -2.47
C TYR A 103 -13.08 3.73 -2.05
N TYR A 104 -12.64 2.74 -2.82
CA TYR A 104 -12.76 1.34 -2.46
C TYR A 104 -11.62 0.54 -3.08
N GLY A 105 -11.18 -0.51 -2.37
CA GLY A 105 -10.14 -1.39 -2.86
C GLY A 105 -9.62 -2.32 -1.79
N LEU A 106 -8.48 -2.93 -2.07
CA LEU A 106 -7.52 -3.39 -1.07
C LEU A 106 -6.42 -2.33 -0.96
N ASN A 107 -5.52 -2.45 0.02
CA ASN A 107 -4.36 -1.56 0.08
C ASN A 107 -3.54 -1.65 -1.22
N HIS A 108 -3.13 -0.50 -1.76
CA HIS A 108 -2.41 -0.40 -3.05
C HIS A 108 -3.19 -0.99 -4.24
N PHE A 109 -4.50 -1.20 -4.12
CA PHE A 109 -5.30 -1.88 -5.13
C PHE A 109 -6.76 -1.40 -5.09
N GLY A 110 -7.01 -0.18 -5.57
CA GLY A 110 -8.34 0.41 -5.48
C GLY A 110 -8.58 1.61 -6.38
N TRP A 111 -9.77 2.18 -6.27
CA TRP A 111 -10.28 3.22 -7.14
C TRP A 111 -11.11 4.26 -6.39
N TYR A 112 -11.02 5.51 -6.82
CA TYR A 112 -11.99 6.54 -6.46
C TYR A 112 -13.21 6.45 -7.38
N SER A 113 -14.41 6.49 -6.80
CA SER A 113 -15.69 6.58 -7.54
C SER A 113 -16.26 7.99 -7.60
N SER A 114 -15.89 8.86 -6.66
CA SER A 114 -16.27 10.26 -6.65
C SER A 114 -15.34 11.05 -5.75
N ILE A 115 -15.20 12.34 -6.02
CA ILE A 115 -14.49 13.29 -5.18
C ILE A 115 -15.36 14.53 -5.10
N TYR A 116 -16.14 14.67 -4.02
CA TYR A 116 -16.98 15.86 -3.83
C TYR A 116 -16.15 16.99 -3.23
N ASP A 117 -16.09 18.14 -3.90
CA ASP A 117 -15.39 19.32 -3.38
C ASP A 117 -16.40 20.31 -2.78
N LYS A 118 -16.30 20.51 -1.46
CA LYS A 118 -17.16 21.41 -0.68
C LYS A 118 -17.11 22.87 -1.15
N SER A 119 -16.00 23.31 -1.75
CA SER A 119 -15.82 24.71 -2.16
C SER A 119 -16.58 25.06 -3.45
N VAL A 120 -16.78 24.07 -4.33
CA VAL A 120 -17.52 24.20 -5.59
C VAL A 120 -18.84 23.41 -5.60
N GLU A 121 -19.15 22.75 -4.48
CA GLU A 121 -20.40 22.03 -4.18
C GLU A 121 -20.79 20.94 -5.21
N ARG A 122 -19.81 20.26 -5.81
CA ARG A 122 -20.05 19.19 -6.80
C ARG A 122 -19.00 18.10 -6.77
N ASP A 123 -19.30 16.98 -7.43
CA ASP A 123 -18.31 15.97 -7.77
C ASP A 123 -17.36 16.50 -8.85
N ILE A 124 -16.06 16.50 -8.54
CA ILE A 124 -14.98 16.96 -9.43
C ILE A 124 -14.23 15.81 -10.08
N LEU A 125 -14.52 14.54 -9.75
CA LEU A 125 -13.85 13.40 -10.37
C LEU A 125 -13.95 13.41 -11.92
N PRO A 126 -15.11 13.71 -12.56
CA PRO A 126 -15.18 13.77 -14.01
C PRO A 126 -14.22 14.80 -14.63
N GLU A 127 -14.05 15.96 -13.99
CA GLU A 127 -13.12 17.01 -14.43
C GLU A 127 -11.67 16.60 -14.21
N ILE A 128 -11.36 15.95 -13.08
CA ILE A 128 -10.02 15.40 -12.82
C ILE A 128 -9.64 14.39 -13.92
N LEU A 129 -10.57 13.49 -14.29
CA LEU A 129 -10.33 12.50 -15.34
C LEU A 129 -10.10 13.16 -16.71
N GLU A 130 -10.91 14.16 -17.08
CA GLU A 130 -10.72 14.93 -18.32
C GLU A 130 -9.35 15.65 -18.33
N ARG A 131 -8.94 16.22 -17.20
CA ARG A 131 -7.63 16.87 -17.09
C ARG A 131 -6.49 15.88 -17.17
N LEU A 132 -6.58 14.70 -16.54
CA LEU A 132 -5.57 13.64 -16.67
C LEU A 132 -5.37 13.20 -18.12
N GLU A 133 -6.43 13.19 -18.93
CA GLU A 133 -6.32 12.86 -20.34
C GLU A 133 -5.52 13.91 -21.14
N ASN A 134 -5.59 15.18 -20.75
CA ASN A 134 -5.07 16.32 -21.51
C ASN A 134 -3.80 16.96 -20.93
N GLU A 135 -3.57 16.81 -19.62
CA GLU A 135 -2.54 17.48 -18.82
C GLU A 135 -1.75 16.45 -18.02
N ARG A 136 -0.41 16.50 -18.10
CA ARG A 136 0.47 15.60 -17.36
C ARG A 136 0.59 16.07 -15.90
N LEU A 137 0.54 15.13 -14.95
CA LEU A 137 0.90 15.41 -13.56
C LEU A 137 2.42 15.55 -13.43
N HIS A 138 2.87 16.51 -12.63
CA HIS A 138 4.26 16.72 -12.26
C HIS A 138 4.50 16.28 -10.81
N VAL A 139 5.58 15.55 -10.58
CA VAL A 139 5.97 15.11 -9.23
C VAL A 139 6.31 16.32 -8.36
N ALA A 140 5.96 16.25 -7.07
CA ALA A 140 6.33 17.27 -6.09
C ALA A 140 7.86 17.43 -5.95
N ASP A 141 8.30 18.65 -5.63
CA ASP A 141 9.72 19.03 -5.57
C ASP A 141 10.57 18.14 -4.64
N PHE A 142 9.99 17.58 -3.57
CA PHE A 142 10.72 16.71 -2.64
C PHE A 142 11.10 15.35 -3.26
N ASN A 143 10.44 14.95 -4.35
CA ASN A 143 10.77 13.79 -5.17
C ASN A 143 11.55 14.19 -6.44
N ALA A 144 11.99 15.45 -6.57
CA ALA A 144 12.77 15.88 -7.72
C ALA A 144 14.08 15.07 -7.85
N GLY A 145 14.32 14.52 -9.04
CA GLY A 145 15.46 13.65 -9.34
C GLY A 145 15.19 12.14 -9.19
N ASP A 146 13.93 11.77 -8.92
CA ASP A 146 13.47 10.39 -8.90
C ASP A 146 12.42 10.16 -9.99
N ASP A 147 12.90 9.76 -11.17
CA ASP A 147 12.05 9.62 -12.37
C ASP A 147 11.00 8.51 -12.21
N THR A 148 11.18 7.57 -11.27
CA THR A 148 10.26 6.44 -11.06
C THR A 148 8.85 6.88 -10.65
N TRP A 149 8.72 7.96 -9.87
CA TRP A 149 7.42 8.50 -9.51
C TRP A 149 6.74 9.20 -10.69
N GLN A 150 7.51 9.83 -11.56
CA GLN A 150 6.97 10.47 -12.76
C GLN A 150 6.39 9.42 -13.71
N GLU A 151 7.07 8.28 -13.86
CA GLU A 151 6.57 7.13 -14.62
C GLU A 151 5.27 6.58 -14.03
N ALA A 152 5.18 6.42 -12.71
CA ALA A 152 3.95 5.95 -12.05
C ALA A 152 2.74 6.88 -12.33
N TRP A 153 2.95 8.20 -12.38
CA TRP A 153 1.89 9.15 -12.74
C TRP A 153 1.52 9.09 -14.22
N ASP A 154 2.50 8.86 -15.11
CA ASP A 154 2.21 8.65 -16.53
C ASP A 154 1.44 7.34 -16.76
N MET A 155 1.73 6.31 -15.97
CA MET A 155 0.99 5.05 -15.95
C MET A 155 -0.44 5.24 -15.42
N MET A 156 -0.65 6.07 -14.41
CA MET A 156 -2.00 6.43 -13.95
C MET A 156 -2.83 7.05 -15.09
N ARG A 157 -2.25 7.98 -15.85
CA ARG A 157 -2.90 8.57 -17.03
C ARG A 157 -3.25 7.53 -18.09
N LEU A 158 -2.35 6.59 -18.37
CA LEU A 158 -2.63 5.50 -19.30
C LEU A 158 -3.76 4.59 -18.80
N MET A 159 -3.77 4.27 -17.50
CA MET A 159 -4.82 3.46 -16.88
C MET A 159 -6.18 4.12 -17.03
N THR A 160 -6.29 5.43 -16.75
CA THR A 160 -7.56 6.17 -16.89
C THR A 160 -8.03 6.26 -18.34
N GLN A 161 -7.12 6.38 -19.31
CA GLN A 161 -7.48 6.39 -20.74
C GLN A 161 -8.03 5.05 -21.23
N ASN A 162 -7.43 3.94 -20.78
CA ASN A 162 -7.84 2.60 -21.22
C ASN A 162 -9.03 2.05 -20.42
N PHE A 163 -9.18 2.47 -19.16
CA PHE A 163 -10.23 2.04 -18.24
C PHE A 163 -10.93 3.27 -17.63
N PRO A 164 -11.74 3.99 -18.42
CA PRO A 164 -12.34 5.25 -17.98
C PRO A 164 -13.44 5.06 -16.93
N GLY A 165 -13.74 6.14 -16.21
CA GLY A 165 -14.86 6.25 -15.27
C GLY A 165 -14.49 6.16 -13.79
N TYR A 166 -13.25 5.75 -13.47
CA TYR A 166 -12.73 5.73 -12.10
C TYR A 166 -11.27 6.21 -12.11
N LEU A 167 -10.84 6.85 -11.02
CA LEU A 167 -9.44 7.19 -10.81
C LEU A 167 -8.75 6.03 -10.06
N PRO A 168 -7.78 5.33 -10.67
CA PRO A 168 -7.10 4.20 -10.04
C PRO A 168 -6.04 4.64 -9.03
N ASN A 169 -5.74 3.76 -8.08
CA ASN A 169 -4.48 3.80 -7.33
C ASN A 169 -3.31 3.51 -8.30
N ASN A 170 -2.20 4.25 -8.19
CA ASN A 170 -1.04 4.11 -9.08
C ASN A 170 -0.42 2.70 -9.06
N TYR A 171 -0.48 2.00 -7.93
CA TYR A 171 0.04 0.63 -7.83
C TYR A 171 -0.68 -0.38 -8.74
N LEU A 172 -1.86 -0.06 -9.28
CA LEU A 172 -2.52 -0.90 -10.28
C LEU A 172 -1.70 -1.07 -11.56
N GLU A 173 -0.68 -0.23 -11.80
CA GLU A 173 0.25 -0.38 -12.92
C GLU A 173 0.94 -1.76 -12.94
N TYR A 174 1.31 -2.28 -11.76
CA TYR A 174 2.02 -3.56 -11.63
C TYR A 174 1.14 -4.76 -12.00
N TYR A 175 -0.17 -4.60 -11.90
CA TYR A 175 -1.14 -5.66 -12.16
C TYR A 175 -1.76 -5.55 -13.55
N LEU A 176 -2.03 -4.32 -14.01
CA LEU A 176 -2.65 -4.07 -15.32
C LEU A 176 -1.62 -3.97 -16.46
N TYR A 177 -0.39 -3.57 -16.15
CA TYR A 177 0.69 -3.37 -17.13
C TYR A 177 2.04 -3.94 -16.66
N PRO A 178 2.11 -5.17 -16.12
CA PRO A 178 3.34 -5.74 -15.56
C PRO A 178 4.52 -5.68 -16.55
N ASN A 179 4.29 -6.00 -17.83
CA ASN A 179 5.32 -5.97 -18.87
C ASN A 179 5.98 -4.60 -19.00
N ARG A 180 5.20 -3.51 -18.94
CA ARG A 180 5.75 -2.15 -19.02
C ARG A 180 6.60 -1.87 -17.80
N THR A 181 6.10 -2.20 -16.61
CA THR A 181 6.84 -1.99 -15.36
C THR A 181 8.20 -2.70 -15.35
N ILE A 182 8.29 -3.86 -15.98
CA ILE A 182 9.54 -4.61 -16.14
C ILE A 182 10.46 -3.92 -17.16
N GLU A 183 9.93 -3.44 -18.29
CA GLU A 183 10.71 -2.81 -19.37
C GLU A 183 11.49 -1.56 -18.92
N TYR A 184 10.92 -0.73 -18.05
CA TYR A 184 11.58 0.49 -17.56
C TYR A 184 12.31 0.32 -16.22
N THR A 185 12.26 -0.86 -15.58
CA THR A 185 13.01 -1.12 -14.34
C THR A 185 14.40 -1.69 -14.65
N ASP A 186 15.46 -1.09 -14.09
CA ASP A 186 16.82 -1.64 -14.17
C ASP A 186 16.99 -2.83 -13.20
N PRO A 187 17.17 -4.08 -13.68
CA PRO A 187 17.32 -5.24 -12.81
C PRO A 187 18.64 -5.26 -12.02
N SER A 188 19.63 -4.47 -12.42
CA SER A 188 20.92 -4.35 -11.74
C SER A 188 20.93 -3.26 -10.66
N TYR A 189 20.10 -2.23 -10.83
CA TYR A 189 20.01 -1.07 -9.95
C TYR A 189 18.55 -0.70 -9.67
N THR A 190 18.01 -1.39 -8.67
CA THR A 190 16.59 -1.37 -8.31
C THR A 190 16.23 -0.20 -7.40
N ARG A 191 14.93 -0.06 -7.07
CA ARG A 191 14.45 1.00 -6.19
C ARG A 191 15.11 0.95 -4.81
N ALA A 192 15.37 -0.23 -4.28
CA ALA A 192 16.13 -0.42 -3.05
C ALA A 192 17.52 0.19 -3.16
N ASN A 193 18.21 0.05 -4.29
CA ASN A 193 19.53 0.65 -4.51
C ASN A 193 19.47 2.18 -4.53
N ILE A 194 18.48 2.76 -5.21
CA ILE A 194 18.23 4.20 -5.22
C ILE A 194 18.01 4.73 -3.78
N VAL A 195 17.21 4.04 -2.97
CA VAL A 195 16.95 4.41 -1.58
C VAL A 195 18.21 4.30 -0.71
N MET A 196 18.98 3.21 -0.87
CA MET A 196 20.24 3.00 -0.14
C MET A 196 21.28 4.08 -0.46
N ASP A 197 21.44 4.44 -1.74
CA ASP A 197 22.42 5.42 -2.17
C ASP A 197 21.96 6.88 -1.97
N GLY A 198 20.65 7.11 -1.92
CA GLY A 198 20.05 8.42 -1.69
C GLY A 198 19.65 8.65 -0.25
N ARG A 199 18.40 8.31 0.07
CA ARG A 199 17.73 8.67 1.33
C ARG A 199 18.47 8.08 2.55
N GLU A 200 18.83 6.80 2.50
CA GLU A 200 19.45 6.12 3.65
C GLU A 200 20.79 6.74 4.02
N LYS A 201 21.69 6.98 3.04
CA LYS A 201 22.97 7.65 3.27
C LYS A 201 22.78 9.05 3.84
N LYS A 202 21.89 9.86 3.26
CA LYS A 202 21.59 11.22 3.74
C LYS A 202 21.10 11.21 5.19
N THR A 203 20.15 10.33 5.54
CA THR A 203 19.62 10.22 6.91
C THR A 203 20.69 9.74 7.90
N LYS A 204 21.51 8.76 7.54
CA LYS A 204 22.61 8.28 8.39
C LYS A 204 23.65 9.37 8.65
N GLU A 205 24.01 10.13 7.62
CA GLU A 205 24.94 11.24 7.74
C GLU A 205 24.37 12.36 8.61
N MET A 206 23.11 12.74 8.41
CA MET A 206 22.42 13.71 9.27
C MET A 206 22.43 13.26 10.74
N ALA A 207 22.07 11.99 11.00
CA ALA A 207 22.08 11.44 12.36
C ALA A 207 23.49 11.43 12.98
N ARG A 208 24.53 11.20 12.17
CA ARG A 208 25.93 11.30 12.61
C ARG A 208 26.28 12.73 13.04
N LYS A 209 26.02 13.72 12.17
CA LYS A 209 26.27 15.14 12.46
C LYS A 209 25.56 15.62 13.74
N VAL A 210 24.31 15.18 13.94
CA VAL A 210 23.54 15.48 15.17
C VAL A 210 24.22 14.89 16.40
N ARG A 211 24.65 13.62 16.36
CA ARG A 211 25.35 12.98 17.50
C ARG A 211 26.69 13.66 17.82
N GLU A 212 27.37 14.16 16.80
CA GLU A 212 28.66 14.86 16.94
C GLU A 212 28.52 16.34 17.31
N GLN A 213 27.29 16.84 17.44
CA GLN A 213 27.00 18.25 17.76
C GLN A 213 27.69 19.23 16.80
N GLU A 214 27.76 18.85 15.52
CA GLU A 214 28.23 19.76 14.47
C GLU A 214 27.35 21.03 14.48
N LYS A 215 27.90 22.17 14.08
CA LYS A 215 27.17 23.46 14.03
C LYS A 215 26.73 23.76 12.60
N GLY A 216 25.58 24.41 12.45
CA GLY A 216 25.03 24.84 11.16
C GLY A 216 23.65 24.23 10.89
N GLU A 217 23.14 24.43 9.67
CA GLU A 217 21.91 23.81 9.19
C GLU A 217 22.18 22.34 8.85
N ILE A 218 21.93 21.47 9.85
CA ILE A 218 22.11 20.01 9.74
C ILE A 218 20.80 19.32 9.42
N LEU A 219 19.69 19.85 9.95
CA LEU A 219 18.37 19.26 9.82
C LEU A 219 17.80 19.64 8.45
N ASP A 220 17.66 18.65 7.59
CA ASP A 220 17.00 18.75 6.29
C ASP A 220 15.85 17.73 6.26
N PHE A 221 14.78 18.08 6.96
CA PHE A 221 13.58 17.28 7.04
C PHE A 221 12.61 17.68 5.94
N ASN A 222 12.83 17.17 4.73
CA ASN A 222 11.85 17.25 3.67
C ASN A 222 10.93 16.02 3.74
N PHE A 223 10.09 15.97 4.79
CA PHE A 223 9.08 14.92 4.94
C PHE A 223 7.76 15.40 4.31
N GLY A 224 7.15 14.56 3.47
CA GLY A 224 5.77 14.77 3.01
C GLY A 224 4.76 14.61 4.17
N GLU A 225 3.48 14.92 3.91
CA GLU A 225 2.41 14.89 4.93
C GLU A 225 2.13 13.49 5.54
N HIS A 226 2.83 12.44 5.09
CA HIS A 226 2.70 11.05 5.52
C HIS A 226 2.69 10.86 7.05
N GLY A 227 3.58 11.55 7.78
CA GLY A 227 3.65 11.45 9.25
C GLY A 227 2.51 12.18 9.97
N GLN A 228 1.95 13.22 9.35
CA GLN A 228 0.87 14.01 9.94
C GLN A 228 -0.42 13.18 10.01
N TYR A 229 -0.69 12.35 9.01
CA TYR A 229 -1.87 11.50 8.96
C TYR A 229 -2.01 10.54 10.17
N ILE A 230 -0.90 9.94 10.59
CA ILE A 230 -0.87 9.06 11.77
C ILE A 230 -1.17 9.86 13.05
N MET A 231 -0.63 11.07 13.15
CA MET A 231 -0.90 11.97 14.28
C MET A 231 -2.36 12.41 14.30
N ASP A 232 -2.94 12.72 13.15
CA ASP A 232 -4.34 13.12 13.03
C ASP A 232 -5.28 11.98 13.48
N MET A 233 -4.98 10.73 13.11
CA MET A 233 -5.71 9.57 13.64
C MET A 233 -5.60 9.46 15.16
N ALA A 234 -4.39 9.61 15.71
CA ALA A 234 -4.17 9.56 17.17
C ALA A 234 -4.98 10.65 17.90
N VAL A 235 -4.98 11.87 17.35
CA VAL A 235 -5.76 13.01 17.86
C VAL A 235 -7.26 12.74 17.78
N SER A 236 -7.72 12.14 16.68
CA SER A 236 -9.13 11.80 16.48
C SER A 236 -9.64 10.79 17.49
N ILE A 237 -8.86 9.73 17.76
CA ILE A 237 -9.13 8.75 18.82
C ILE A 237 -9.17 9.41 20.19
N LEU A 238 -8.16 10.23 20.50
CA LEU A 238 -8.00 10.84 21.82
C LEU A 238 -9.16 11.79 22.16
N ASN A 239 -9.64 12.55 21.16
CA ASN A 239 -10.66 13.59 21.34
C ASN A 239 -12.07 13.15 20.92
N ASP A 240 -12.24 11.93 20.39
CA ASP A 240 -13.52 11.43 19.89
C ASP A 240 -14.09 12.32 18.76
N ASN A 241 -13.21 12.80 17.86
CA ASN A 241 -13.58 13.78 16.84
C ASN A 241 -14.44 13.20 15.70
N HIS A 242 -14.36 11.88 15.45
CA HIS A 242 -14.91 11.24 14.25
C HIS A 242 -14.38 11.89 12.96
N ASP A 243 -13.07 12.14 12.89
CA ASP A 243 -12.44 12.61 11.65
C ASP A 243 -12.45 11.48 10.61
N ARG A 244 -12.39 11.83 9.33
CA ARG A 244 -12.55 10.91 8.21
C ARG A 244 -11.21 10.50 7.62
N PHE A 245 -10.95 9.20 7.55
CA PHE A 245 -9.69 8.60 7.11
C PHE A 245 -9.95 7.54 6.03
N MET A 246 -8.97 7.27 5.16
CA MET A 246 -8.92 6.04 4.36
C MET A 246 -8.20 4.97 5.17
N LEU A 247 -8.89 3.89 5.51
CA LEU A 247 -8.37 2.85 6.39
C LEU A 247 -8.59 1.46 5.83
N ILE A 248 -7.70 0.55 6.24
CA ILE A 248 -7.78 -0.87 5.91
C ILE A 248 -8.48 -1.61 7.05
N VAL A 249 -9.68 -2.09 6.75
CA VAL A 249 -10.62 -2.66 7.73
C VAL A 249 -11.24 -3.95 7.19
N PRO A 250 -11.73 -4.86 8.05
CA PRO A 250 -12.54 -5.99 7.60
C PRO A 250 -13.78 -5.49 6.84
N ASN A 251 -14.04 -6.06 5.66
CA ASN A 251 -15.08 -5.59 4.75
C ASN A 251 -16.45 -5.52 5.40
N LYS A 252 -16.95 -6.63 5.97
CA LYS A 252 -18.24 -6.70 6.71
C LYS A 252 -19.39 -5.87 6.10
N GLY A 253 -19.51 -5.89 4.76
CA GLY A 253 -20.56 -5.18 4.01
C GLY A 253 -20.24 -3.73 3.59
N ALA A 254 -19.02 -3.24 3.84
CA ALA A 254 -18.56 -1.96 3.30
C ALA A 254 -18.60 -1.97 1.77
N ILE A 255 -18.10 -3.04 1.15
CA ILE A 255 -18.26 -3.38 -0.27
C ILE A 255 -19.25 -4.57 -0.35
N PRO A 256 -20.53 -4.33 -0.69
CA PRO A 256 -21.61 -5.30 -0.50
C PRO A 256 -21.48 -6.61 -1.28
N ASN A 257 -20.80 -6.59 -2.43
CA ASN A 257 -20.63 -7.75 -3.31
C ASN A 257 -19.21 -8.36 -3.24
N LEU A 258 -18.44 -8.06 -2.20
CA LEU A 258 -17.16 -8.69 -1.88
C LEU A 258 -17.29 -9.50 -0.58
N ARG A 259 -16.51 -10.57 -0.42
CA ARG A 259 -16.51 -11.38 0.81
C ARG A 259 -16.26 -10.55 2.08
N GLU A 260 -16.95 -10.90 3.17
CA GLU A 260 -16.99 -10.11 4.41
C GLU A 260 -15.66 -10.08 5.18
N ASP A 261 -14.83 -11.11 5.01
CA ASP A 261 -13.55 -11.29 5.70
C ASP A 261 -12.36 -10.73 4.92
N ALA A 262 -12.58 -10.09 3.77
CA ALA A 262 -11.52 -9.36 3.06
C ALA A 262 -11.10 -8.12 3.87
N MET A 263 -9.80 -7.84 3.93
CA MET A 263 -9.29 -6.56 4.42
C MET A 263 -9.38 -5.56 3.26
N VAL A 264 -10.24 -4.56 3.38
CA VAL A 264 -10.52 -3.58 2.32
C VAL A 264 -10.10 -2.18 2.76
N GLU A 265 -9.64 -1.38 1.80
CA GLU A 265 -9.33 0.03 2.00
C GLU A 265 -10.55 0.87 1.60
N VAL A 266 -11.19 1.49 2.59
CA VAL A 266 -12.40 2.29 2.42
C VAL A 266 -12.37 3.50 3.35
N PRO A 267 -13.15 4.55 3.06
CA PRO A 267 -13.36 5.62 4.02
C PRO A 267 -13.97 5.13 5.33
N ALA A 268 -13.51 5.66 6.45
CA ALA A 268 -14.06 5.41 7.78
C ALA A 268 -14.00 6.68 8.63
N TYR A 269 -14.95 6.80 9.56
CA TYR A 269 -14.83 7.77 10.65
C TYR A 269 -14.06 7.13 11.80
N VAL A 270 -13.14 7.88 12.42
CA VAL A 270 -12.34 7.38 13.54
C VAL A 270 -12.69 8.16 14.81
N GLY A 271 -13.25 7.45 15.78
CA GLY A 271 -13.50 7.97 17.12
C GLY A 271 -12.73 7.19 18.17
N ARG A 272 -13.05 7.44 19.44
CA ARG A 272 -12.43 6.77 20.59
C ARG A 272 -12.65 5.25 20.58
N THR A 273 -13.71 4.79 19.93
CA THR A 273 -14.08 3.37 19.81
C THR A 273 -13.46 2.67 18.59
N GLY A 274 -12.73 3.40 17.74
CA GLY A 274 -12.09 2.86 16.54
C GLY A 274 -12.72 3.36 15.25
N ALA A 275 -12.57 2.57 14.20
CA ALA A 275 -13.06 2.89 12.86
C ALA A 275 -14.53 2.50 12.65
N GLU A 276 -15.28 3.38 12.02
CA GLU A 276 -16.65 3.20 11.55
C GLU A 276 -16.66 3.26 10.01
N PRO A 277 -16.53 2.13 9.30
CA PRO A 277 -16.41 2.10 7.85
C PRO A 277 -17.66 2.59 7.12
N ILE A 278 -17.47 3.38 6.07
CA ILE A 278 -18.55 3.89 5.22
C ILE A 278 -18.87 2.87 4.14
N SER A 279 -20.10 2.33 4.17
CA SER A 279 -20.56 1.38 3.16
C SER A 279 -20.88 2.04 1.82
N PHE A 280 -20.46 1.39 0.75
CA PHE A 280 -20.58 1.85 -0.62
C PHE A 280 -22.01 1.80 -1.19
N ARG A 281 -22.99 1.28 -0.45
CA ARG A 281 -24.44 1.15 -0.81
C ARG A 281 -24.77 0.37 -2.09
N PHE A 282 -23.84 0.22 -3.03
CA PHE A 282 -23.97 -0.53 -4.27
C PHE A 282 -22.76 -1.44 -4.47
N GLY A 283 -22.93 -2.49 -5.26
CA GLY A 283 -21.85 -3.39 -5.62
C GLY A 283 -20.89 -2.74 -6.62
N ILE A 284 -19.61 -3.11 -6.53
CA ILE A 284 -18.58 -2.70 -7.49
C ILE A 284 -18.73 -3.50 -8.80
N ASN A 285 -18.20 -2.97 -9.91
CA ASN A 285 -18.32 -3.61 -11.23
C ASN A 285 -17.51 -4.93 -11.32
N ASP A 286 -17.82 -5.75 -12.33
CA ASP A 286 -17.20 -7.08 -12.49
C ASP A 286 -15.69 -7.03 -12.72
N PHE A 287 -15.17 -5.99 -13.38
CA PHE A 287 -13.74 -5.82 -13.62
C PHE A 287 -13.00 -5.61 -12.30
N HIS A 288 -13.44 -4.64 -11.48
CA HIS A 288 -12.81 -4.37 -10.19
C HIS A 288 -13.01 -5.52 -9.21
N LYS A 289 -14.21 -6.13 -9.19
CA LYS A 289 -14.48 -7.29 -8.33
C LYS A 289 -13.59 -8.48 -8.68
N GLY A 290 -13.45 -8.82 -9.97
CA GLY A 290 -12.61 -9.92 -10.40
C GLY A 290 -11.15 -9.73 -10.00
N LEU A 291 -10.63 -8.53 -10.23
CA LEU A 291 -9.27 -8.15 -9.83
C LEU A 291 -9.06 -8.24 -8.30
N MET A 292 -9.99 -7.70 -7.51
CA MET A 292 -9.89 -7.71 -6.04
C MET A 292 -10.04 -9.12 -5.45
N GLU A 293 -10.95 -9.95 -5.96
CA GLU A 293 -11.14 -11.31 -5.46
C GLU A 293 -9.89 -12.18 -5.70
N ALA A 294 -9.28 -12.06 -6.88
CA ALA A 294 -8.04 -12.77 -7.21
C ALA A 294 -6.88 -12.34 -6.29
N GLN A 295 -6.69 -11.03 -6.12
CA GLN A 295 -5.63 -10.50 -5.25
C GLN A 295 -5.84 -10.91 -3.79
N ASN A 296 -7.03 -10.69 -3.24
CA ASN A 296 -7.33 -11.04 -1.85
C ASN A 296 -7.23 -12.56 -1.60
N ALA A 297 -7.61 -13.40 -2.58
CA ALA A 297 -7.41 -14.85 -2.46
C ALA A 297 -5.93 -15.23 -2.42
N SER A 298 -5.10 -14.62 -3.28
CA SER A 298 -3.65 -14.83 -3.30
C SER A 298 -3.00 -14.41 -1.97
N GLU A 299 -3.37 -13.24 -1.43
CA GLU A 299 -2.89 -12.73 -0.15
C GLU A 299 -3.32 -13.61 1.03
N LYS A 300 -4.58 -14.04 1.08
CA LYS A 300 -5.08 -14.95 2.13
C LYS A 300 -4.36 -16.30 2.11
N LEU A 301 -4.08 -16.85 0.93
CA LEU A 301 -3.31 -18.09 0.79
C LEU A 301 -1.87 -17.94 1.30
N LEU A 302 -1.27 -16.76 1.14
CA LEU A 302 0.06 -16.50 1.68
C LEU A 302 0.03 -16.44 3.21
N VAL A 303 -0.98 -15.80 3.79
CA VAL A 303 -1.18 -15.77 5.25
C VAL A 303 -1.50 -17.17 5.78
N ASP A 304 -2.30 -17.96 5.06
CA ASP A 304 -2.49 -19.38 5.39
C ASP A 304 -1.16 -20.14 5.40
N ALA A 305 -0.31 -19.94 4.38
CA ALA A 305 1.00 -20.58 4.29
C ALA A 305 1.90 -20.24 5.49
N TYR A 306 1.82 -19.00 5.98
CA TYR A 306 2.53 -18.56 7.18
C TYR A 306 2.06 -19.33 8.42
N PHE A 307 0.75 -19.38 8.69
CA PHE A 307 0.22 -20.03 9.89
C PHE A 307 0.28 -21.56 9.84
N GLU A 308 0.20 -22.14 8.65
CA GLU A 308 0.17 -23.60 8.45
C GLU A 308 1.55 -24.17 8.11
N HIS A 309 2.58 -23.33 8.00
CA HIS A 309 3.92 -23.76 7.59
C HIS A 309 3.87 -24.59 6.30
N SER A 310 3.14 -24.10 5.28
CA SER A 310 2.73 -24.91 4.12
C SER A 310 3.34 -24.40 2.82
N TYR A 311 4.27 -25.18 2.25
CA TYR A 311 4.82 -24.90 0.91
C TYR A 311 3.73 -24.94 -0.17
N PRO A 312 2.80 -25.93 -0.21
CA PRO A 312 1.74 -25.95 -1.22
C PRO A 312 0.86 -24.69 -1.21
N LYS A 313 0.54 -24.13 -0.04
CA LYS A 313 -0.24 -22.88 0.04
C LYS A 313 0.56 -21.67 -0.41
N ALA A 314 1.85 -21.60 -0.07
CA ALA A 314 2.74 -20.55 -0.58
C ALA A 314 2.81 -20.60 -2.11
N LEU A 315 2.93 -21.80 -2.70
CA LEU A 315 2.94 -21.98 -4.14
C LEU A 315 1.60 -21.59 -4.79
N GLN A 316 0.47 -21.91 -4.17
CA GLN A 316 -0.85 -21.45 -4.64
C GLN A 316 -0.96 -19.93 -4.60
N ALA A 317 -0.52 -19.30 -3.51
CA ALA A 317 -0.50 -17.84 -3.36
C ALA A 317 0.34 -17.20 -4.48
N PHE A 318 1.58 -17.67 -4.65
CA PHE A 318 2.50 -17.18 -5.67
C PHE A 318 1.95 -17.36 -7.09
N THR A 319 1.34 -18.51 -7.38
CA THR A 319 0.76 -18.80 -8.70
C THR A 319 -0.47 -17.95 -8.99
N LEU A 320 -1.29 -17.64 -7.97
CA LEU A 320 -2.51 -16.83 -8.12
C LEU A 320 -2.23 -15.33 -8.15
N ASN A 321 -1.04 -14.89 -7.75
CA ASN A 321 -0.67 -13.48 -7.76
C ASN A 321 -0.75 -12.95 -9.21
N GLN A 322 -1.48 -11.86 -9.40
CA GLN A 322 -1.82 -11.36 -10.74
C GLN A 322 -0.64 -10.80 -11.53
N THR A 323 0.53 -10.64 -10.91
CA THR A 323 1.76 -10.28 -11.63
C THR A 323 2.45 -11.50 -12.25
N VAL A 324 1.95 -12.72 -12.03
CA VAL A 324 2.58 -13.99 -12.43
C VAL A 324 1.80 -14.64 -13.58
N TYR A 325 2.50 -15.03 -14.65
CA TYR A 325 1.86 -15.61 -15.84
C TYR A 325 1.71 -17.15 -15.81
N SER A 326 2.46 -17.88 -14.98
CA SER A 326 2.32 -19.34 -14.82
C SER A 326 2.91 -19.86 -13.51
N ALA A 327 2.60 -21.12 -13.17
CA ALA A 327 3.07 -21.77 -11.94
C ALA A 327 4.58 -22.06 -11.92
N ASP A 328 5.20 -22.24 -13.09
CA ASP A 328 6.63 -22.57 -13.20
C ASP A 328 7.55 -21.48 -12.62
N PRO A 329 7.47 -20.20 -13.04
CA PRO A 329 8.26 -19.12 -12.44
C PRO A 329 7.83 -18.84 -10.99
N ALA A 330 6.55 -19.02 -10.63
CA ALA A 330 6.12 -18.92 -9.24
C ALA A 330 6.87 -19.91 -8.33
N LYS A 331 6.99 -21.17 -8.77
CA LYS A 331 7.72 -22.18 -8.01
C LYS A 331 9.21 -21.85 -7.91
N GLN A 332 9.84 -21.48 -9.02
CA GLN A 332 11.28 -21.14 -9.05
C GLN A 332 11.59 -19.96 -8.12
N ILE A 333 10.78 -18.91 -8.16
CA ILE A 333 10.95 -17.74 -7.29
C ILE A 333 10.67 -18.08 -5.82
N LEU A 334 9.66 -18.91 -5.54
CA LEU A 334 9.39 -19.38 -4.18
C LEU A 334 10.60 -20.11 -3.60
N ASP A 335 11.19 -21.03 -4.37
CA ASP A 335 12.39 -21.77 -3.97
C ASP A 335 13.58 -20.82 -3.72
N ASP A 336 13.84 -19.88 -4.64
CA ASP A 336 14.88 -18.85 -4.49
C ASP A 336 14.66 -17.98 -3.25
N PHE A 337 13.42 -17.61 -2.96
CA PHE A 337 13.12 -16.79 -1.78
C PHE A 337 13.22 -17.57 -0.47
N ILE A 338 12.90 -18.87 -0.44
CA ILE A 338 13.14 -19.71 0.74
C ILE A 338 14.64 -19.69 1.09
N GLU A 339 15.51 -19.88 0.08
CA GLU A 339 16.96 -19.80 0.28
C GLU A 339 17.40 -18.40 0.72
N ALA A 340 16.94 -17.35 0.03
CA ALA A 340 17.36 -15.98 0.28
C ALA A 340 16.92 -15.46 1.66
N ASN A 341 15.74 -15.85 2.14
CA ASN A 341 15.18 -15.33 3.38
C ASN A 341 15.57 -16.14 4.62
N GLY A 342 15.88 -17.44 4.51
CA GLY A 342 16.26 -18.27 5.66
C GLY A 342 15.34 -18.06 6.87
N ASP A 343 15.94 -17.78 8.04
CA ASP A 343 15.23 -17.60 9.32
C ASP A 343 14.31 -16.36 9.40
N TYR A 344 14.33 -15.48 8.39
CA TYR A 344 13.36 -14.38 8.31
C TYR A 344 11.96 -14.87 7.91
N TRP A 345 11.86 -16.01 7.23
CA TRP A 345 10.58 -16.65 6.89
C TRP A 345 10.19 -17.71 7.92
N PRO A 346 8.89 -18.09 7.99
CA PRO A 346 8.52 -19.35 8.61
C PRO A 346 9.09 -20.53 7.80
N GLU A 347 9.35 -21.65 8.48
CA GLU A 347 9.58 -22.92 7.77
C GLU A 347 8.34 -23.29 6.96
N LEU A 348 8.54 -23.75 5.72
CA LEU A 348 7.48 -24.20 4.81
C LEU A 348 7.73 -25.68 4.48
N ASN A 349 6.80 -26.53 4.90
CA ASN A 349 6.85 -28.00 4.74
C ASN A 349 6.19 -28.49 3.46
#